data_AF-A0A3B8M0K5-F1
#
_entry.id   AF-A0A3B8M0K5-F1
#
_cell.length_a   1.000
_cell.length_b   1.000
_cell.length_c   1.000
_cell.angle_alpha   90.00
_cell.angle_beta   90.00
_cell.angle_gamma   90.00
#
_symmetry.space_group_name_H-M   'P 1'
#
loop_
_entity.id
_entity.type
_entity.pdbx_description
1 polymer ?
#
loop_
_entity_poly.entity_id
_entity_poly.type
_entity_poly.pdbx_seq_one_letter_code
_entity_poly.pdbx_strand_id
1 'polypeptide(L)'
;MHHLHHHLLLVLLISSLSTPVTAADKAQTTIRFSRDILPLLARKCFACHGPADQESGLALHLRKRAIGKTDSDHRAIVPGHPNQSQLLARVRSTDPSIRMPHDGPPLTRDEIRRLETWIAQGARYEKHWSFVPPRRARPPAAHSNRHVRSPIDRFVLARLQPRNLDLSPEADPHTLVRRLSLDLVGLL
;
A
#
# COMPACT_ATOMS: atom_id res chain seq x y z
N MET A 1 -81.77 18.98 22.31
CA MET A 1 -81.85 20.09 21.34
C MET A 1 -80.88 21.18 21.76
N HIS A 2 -80.13 21.71 20.79
CA HIS A 2 -79.17 22.84 20.84
C HIS A 2 -77.85 22.58 21.61
N HIS A 3 -76.76 22.29 20.88
CA HIS A 3 -75.72 23.22 20.40
C HIS A 3 -74.96 23.87 21.58
N LEU A 4 -73.62 23.89 21.63
CA LEU A 4 -72.85 24.87 20.89
C LEU A 4 -71.30 24.70 21.10
N HIS A 5 -70.56 24.86 20.00
CA HIS A 5 -69.15 25.31 19.85
C HIS A 5 -67.95 24.37 20.08
N HIS A 6 -67.41 23.93 18.92
CA HIS A 6 -66.01 23.57 18.68
C HIS A 6 -65.08 24.76 18.89
N HIS A 7 -64.06 24.60 19.75
CA HIS A 7 -62.85 25.41 19.71
C HIS A 7 -61.70 24.64 19.07
N LEU A 8 -61.23 25.21 17.98
CA LEU A 8 -60.07 24.90 17.17
C LEU A 8 -58.79 24.97 18.01
N LEU A 9 -57.99 23.89 18.06
CA LEU A 9 -56.64 23.92 18.60
C LEU A 9 -55.72 23.11 17.68
N LEU A 10 -55.07 23.84 16.78
CA LEU A 10 -54.06 23.36 15.84
C LEU A 10 -52.74 23.13 16.61
N VAL A 11 -52.41 21.87 16.88
CA VAL A 11 -51.10 21.49 17.44
C VAL A 11 -50.20 21.05 16.30
N LEU A 12 -49.21 21.90 15.96
CA LEU A 12 -48.18 21.61 14.97
C LEU A 12 -47.09 20.74 15.61
N LEU A 13 -47.12 19.43 15.34
CA LEU A 13 -46.06 18.49 15.75
C LEU A 13 -44.92 18.52 14.72
N ILE A 14 -43.84 19.25 15.03
CA ILE A 14 -42.58 19.19 14.27
C ILE A 14 -41.83 17.95 14.74
N SER A 15 -41.97 16.85 13.99
CA SER A 15 -41.16 15.63 14.19
C SER A 15 -39.77 15.83 13.56
N SER A 16 -38.76 16.05 14.39
CA SER A 16 -37.35 16.06 14.00
C SER A 16 -36.85 14.63 13.78
N LEU A 17 -36.78 14.19 12.53
CA LEU A 17 -36.08 12.96 12.15
C LEU A 17 -34.56 13.18 12.25
N SER A 18 -33.95 12.74 13.36
CA SER A 18 -32.50 12.60 13.44
C SER A 18 -32.05 11.37 12.64
N THR A 19 -31.43 11.59 11.48
CA THR A 19 -30.75 10.53 10.74
C THR A 19 -29.40 10.23 11.42
N PRO A 20 -29.10 8.96 11.75
CA PRO A 20 -27.79 8.61 12.27
C PRO A 20 -26.79 8.65 11.11
N VAL A 21 -25.87 9.60 11.14
CA VAL A 21 -24.67 9.56 10.29
C VAL A 21 -23.80 8.41 10.78
N THR A 22 -23.85 7.29 10.08
CA THR A 22 -22.84 6.24 10.20
C THR A 22 -21.54 6.79 9.63
N ALA A 23 -20.62 7.16 10.51
CA ALA A 23 -19.23 7.43 10.14
C ALA A 23 -18.65 6.15 9.53
N ALA A 24 -18.35 6.19 8.22
CA ALA A 24 -17.60 5.14 7.57
C ALA A 24 -16.19 5.11 8.19
N ASP A 25 -15.94 4.12 9.03
CA ASP A 25 -14.61 3.83 9.55
C ASP A 25 -13.70 3.55 8.35
N LYS A 26 -12.78 4.48 8.04
CA LYS A 26 -11.78 4.30 6.99
C LYS A 26 -10.90 3.14 7.45
N ALA A 27 -11.17 1.95 6.94
CA ALA A 27 -10.32 0.78 7.13
C ALA A 27 -8.86 1.19 6.91
N GLN A 28 -8.09 1.25 7.99
CA GLN A 28 -6.70 1.70 7.96
C GLN A 28 -5.92 0.74 7.08
N THR A 29 -5.48 1.20 5.90
CA THR A 29 -4.70 0.40 4.97
C THR A 29 -3.43 -0.07 5.68
N THR A 30 -3.34 -1.38 5.93
CA THR A 30 -2.14 -1.99 6.51
C THR A 30 -1.01 -1.92 5.49
N ILE A 31 0.10 -1.27 5.86
CA ILE A 31 1.28 -1.18 5.04
C ILE A 31 2.11 -2.45 5.21
N ARG A 32 2.45 -3.10 4.10
CA ARG A 32 3.28 -4.30 4.06
C ARG A 32 4.71 -3.93 3.73
N PHE A 33 5.66 -4.36 4.57
CA PHE A 33 7.06 -4.01 4.37
C PHE A 33 7.58 -4.49 3.01
N SER A 34 7.38 -5.77 2.68
CA SER A 34 7.89 -6.37 1.44
C SER A 34 7.35 -5.70 0.17
N ARG A 35 6.07 -5.29 0.17
CA ARG A 35 5.38 -4.72 -0.99
C ARG A 35 5.54 -3.21 -1.10
N ASP A 36 5.41 -2.50 0.02
CA ASP A 36 5.19 -1.06 0.02
C ASP A 36 6.44 -0.26 0.46
N ILE A 37 7.31 -0.84 1.30
CA ILE A 37 8.44 -0.13 1.94
C ILE A 37 9.78 -0.60 1.40
N LEU A 38 10.02 -1.90 1.28
CA LEU A 38 11.27 -2.47 0.81
C LEU A 38 11.65 -1.92 -0.58
N PRO A 39 10.76 -1.85 -1.59
CA PRO A 39 11.11 -1.27 -2.88
C PRO A 39 11.45 0.23 -2.80
N LEU A 40 10.84 0.97 -1.86
CA LEU A 40 11.14 2.37 -1.63
C LEU A 40 12.55 2.53 -1.03
N LEU A 41 12.85 1.80 0.05
CA LEU A 41 14.16 1.84 0.69
C LEU A 41 15.27 1.37 -0.26
N ALA A 42 15.02 0.32 -1.04
CA ALA A 42 15.98 -0.18 -2.03
C ALA A 42 16.35 0.87 -3.07
N ARG A 43 15.37 1.62 -3.59
CA ARG A 43 15.62 2.65 -4.61
C ARG A 43 16.19 3.94 -4.06
N LYS A 44 15.84 4.33 -2.83
CA LYS A 44 16.11 5.67 -2.30
C LYS A 44 17.16 5.71 -1.21
N CYS A 45 17.49 4.59 -0.57
CA CYS A 45 18.28 4.60 0.66
C CYS A 45 19.41 3.57 0.67
N PHE A 46 19.27 2.41 0.02
CA PHE A 46 20.24 1.32 0.15
C PHE A 46 21.58 1.54 -0.55
N ALA A 47 21.70 2.58 -1.37
CA ALA A 47 23.01 2.98 -1.92
C ALA A 47 24.02 3.29 -0.80
N CYS A 48 23.59 4.04 0.24
CA CYS A 48 24.43 4.48 1.36
C CYS A 48 24.09 3.80 2.70
N HIS A 49 22.87 3.28 2.87
CA HIS A 49 22.38 2.66 4.12
C HIS A 49 21.91 1.22 3.91
N GLY A 50 22.53 0.52 2.97
CA GLY A 50 22.20 -0.85 2.53
C GLY A 50 23.23 -1.89 2.95
N PRO A 51 23.30 -3.02 2.24
CA PRO A 51 24.31 -4.06 2.50
C PRO A 51 25.73 -3.65 2.12
N ALA A 52 25.87 -2.87 1.04
CA ALA A 52 27.17 -2.47 0.49
C ALA A 52 27.82 -1.35 1.30
N ASP A 53 27.00 -0.42 1.81
CA ASP A 53 27.46 0.72 2.61
C ASP A 53 26.46 1.02 3.75
N GLN A 54 26.98 1.48 4.88
CA GLN A 54 26.24 1.70 6.12
C GLN A 54 26.65 3.04 6.75
N GLU A 55 26.51 4.12 5.99
CA GLU A 55 26.83 5.47 6.45
C GLU A 55 26.14 5.79 7.79
N SER A 56 26.87 6.48 8.67
CA SER A 56 26.43 6.79 10.04
C SER A 56 26.04 5.56 10.88
N GLY A 57 26.60 4.38 10.56
CA GLY A 57 26.30 3.13 11.25
C GLY A 57 24.88 2.61 11.02
N LEU A 58 24.19 3.11 9.98
CA LEU A 58 22.79 2.81 9.70
C LEU A 58 22.65 1.78 8.57
N ALA A 59 22.02 0.65 8.89
CA ALA A 59 21.64 -0.37 7.91
C ALA A 59 20.11 -0.57 7.87
N LEU A 60 19.45 0.05 6.89
CA LEU A 60 17.99 0.04 6.76
C LEU A 60 17.43 -1.31 6.28
N HIS A 61 18.26 -2.16 5.69
CA HIS A 61 17.89 -3.51 5.27
C HIS A 61 17.77 -4.49 6.46
N LEU A 62 18.33 -4.16 7.63
CA LEU A 62 18.30 -4.98 8.83
C LEU A 62 17.51 -4.29 9.94
N ARG A 63 16.34 -4.83 10.30
CA ARG A 63 15.48 -4.23 11.34
C ARG A 63 16.23 -3.86 12.61
N LYS A 64 17.09 -4.75 13.13
CA LYS A 64 17.84 -4.53 14.37
C LYS A 64 18.76 -3.30 14.29
N ARG A 65 19.35 -3.04 13.12
CA ARG A 65 20.21 -1.87 12.89
C ARG A 65 19.37 -0.63 12.59
N ALA A 66 18.32 -0.76 11.79
CA ALA A 66 17.41 0.33 11.41
C ALA A 66 16.70 0.98 12.62
N ILE A 67 16.36 0.21 13.65
CA ILE A 67 15.76 0.72 14.90
C ILE A 67 16.80 0.99 15.99
N GLY A 68 18.06 0.65 15.75
CA GLY A 68 19.18 0.85 16.67
C GLY A 68 19.63 2.31 16.73
N LYS A 69 20.64 2.56 17.55
CA LYS A 69 21.35 3.85 17.55
C LYS A 69 22.28 3.91 16.34
N THR A 70 22.33 5.08 15.71
CA THR A 70 23.33 5.47 14.70
C THR A 70 24.59 5.98 15.39
N ASP A 71 25.64 6.28 14.62
CA ASP A 71 26.90 6.83 15.15
C ASP A 71 26.72 8.17 15.87
N SER A 72 25.65 8.90 15.52
CA SER A 72 25.24 10.16 16.18
C SER A 72 24.40 9.96 17.44
N ASP A 73 24.31 8.73 17.99
CA ASP A 73 23.51 8.34 19.16
C ASP A 73 21.98 8.50 19.01
N HIS A 74 21.49 8.83 17.82
CA HIS A 74 20.06 8.94 17.49
C HIS A 74 19.50 7.65 16.91
N ARG A 75 18.17 7.52 16.84
CA ARG A 75 17.49 6.40 16.16
C ARG A 75 16.90 6.86 14.84
N ALA A 76 17.24 6.17 13.76
CA ALA A 76 16.65 6.43 12.45
C ALA A 76 15.14 6.12 12.46
N ILE A 77 14.75 4.97 13.01
CA ILE A 77 13.36 4.53 13.13
C ILE A 77 13.04 4.23 14.60
N VAL A 78 12.01 4.86 15.13
CA VAL A 78 11.42 4.55 16.43
C VAL A 78 10.04 3.92 16.18
N PRO A 79 9.91 2.58 16.33
CA PRO A 79 8.65 1.88 16.10
C PRO A 79 7.49 2.49 16.88
N GLY A 80 6.38 2.78 16.21
CA GLY A 80 5.19 3.40 16.80
C GLY A 80 5.27 4.92 16.96
N HIS A 81 6.45 5.53 16.74
CA HIS A 81 6.68 6.94 17.00
C HIS A 81 7.29 7.65 15.77
N PRO A 82 6.48 7.96 14.74
CA PRO A 82 6.92 8.68 13.54
C PRO A 82 7.64 9.99 13.86
N ASN A 83 7.10 10.79 14.76
CA ASN A 83 7.65 12.10 15.12
C ASN A 83 8.99 12.03 15.87
N GLN A 84 9.34 10.87 16.42
CA GLN A 84 10.62 10.63 17.09
C GLN A 84 11.65 9.95 16.16
N SER A 85 11.26 9.64 14.93
CA SER A 85 12.09 8.92 13.97
C SER A 85 12.89 9.90 13.09
N GLN A 86 14.22 9.89 13.21
CA GLN A 86 15.08 10.77 12.41
C GLN A 86 14.92 10.55 10.90
N LEU A 87 14.59 9.34 10.47
CA LEU A 87 14.31 9.05 9.07
C LEU A 87 13.26 10.01 8.50
N LEU A 88 12.15 10.24 9.20
CA LEU A 88 11.10 11.15 8.75
C LEU A 88 11.52 12.61 8.81
N ALA A 89 12.29 13.01 9.83
CA ALA A 89 12.84 14.36 9.90
C ALA A 89 13.73 14.66 8.68
N ARG A 90 14.61 13.72 8.30
CA ARG A 90 15.54 13.89 7.18
C ARG A 90 14.84 13.87 5.83
N VAL A 91 13.89 12.95 5.59
CA VAL A 91 13.20 12.90 4.28
C VAL A 91 12.17 14.02 4.07
N ARG A 92 11.75 14.71 5.15
CA ARG A 92 10.88 15.88 5.09
C ARG A 92 11.63 17.20 5.01
N SER A 93 12.93 17.21 5.30
CA SER A 93 13.73 18.43 5.29
C SER A 93 13.77 19.06 3.89
N THR A 94 13.67 20.39 3.86
CA THR A 94 13.89 21.19 2.65
C THR A 94 15.34 21.66 2.53
N ASP A 95 16.14 21.55 3.59
CA ASP A 95 17.56 21.90 3.60
C ASP A 95 18.37 20.78 2.92
N PRO A 96 19.02 21.05 1.77
CA PRO A 96 19.79 20.07 1.02
C PRO A 96 20.95 19.45 1.79
N SER A 97 21.51 20.14 2.80
CA SER A 97 22.66 19.66 3.57
C SER A 97 22.31 18.51 4.52
N ILE A 98 21.06 18.42 4.94
CA ILE A 98 20.58 17.39 5.88
C ILE A 98 19.45 16.51 5.31
N ARG A 99 18.87 16.89 4.16
CA ARG A 99 17.79 16.12 3.52
C ARG A 99 18.32 14.79 3.02
N MET A 100 17.52 13.73 3.23
CA MET A 100 17.73 12.43 2.59
C MET A 100 16.66 12.15 1.52
N PRO A 101 17.01 11.51 0.39
CA PRO A 101 18.37 11.13 -0.03
C PRO A 101 19.23 12.37 -0.34
N HIS A 102 20.53 12.29 -0.05
CA HIS A 102 21.46 13.39 -0.32
C HIS A 102 21.65 13.58 -1.83
N ASP A 103 22.14 12.54 -2.51
CA ASP A 103 22.45 12.51 -3.94
C ASP A 103 21.28 12.09 -4.83
N GLY A 104 20.04 12.35 -4.41
CA GLY A 104 18.87 11.87 -5.11
C GLY A 104 17.68 12.79 -5.05
N PRO A 105 16.69 12.58 -5.94
CA PRO A 105 15.46 13.35 -5.89
C PRO A 105 14.70 13.05 -4.60
N PRO A 106 14.05 14.06 -4.01
CA PRO A 106 13.31 13.92 -2.76
C PRO A 106 12.22 12.85 -2.89
N LEU A 107 11.80 12.32 -1.75
CA LEU A 107 10.64 11.44 -1.72
C LEU A 107 9.38 12.25 -2.05
N THR A 108 8.48 11.61 -2.79
CA THR A 108 7.14 12.15 -3.02
C THR A 108 6.35 12.15 -1.71
N ARG A 109 5.30 13.00 -1.64
CA ARG A 109 4.39 13.04 -0.47
C ARG A 109 3.81 11.66 -0.15
N ASP A 110 3.55 10.85 -1.16
CA ASP A 110 2.99 9.52 -1.01
C ASP A 110 3.99 8.50 -0.43
N GLU A 111 5.26 8.59 -0.84
CA GLU A 111 6.33 7.79 -0.25
C GLU A 111 6.58 8.14 1.22
N ILE A 112 6.59 9.44 1.56
CA ILE A 112 6.72 9.90 2.95
C ILE A 112 5.53 9.39 3.79
N ARG A 113 4.30 9.49 3.29
CA ARG A 113 3.11 8.97 3.99
C ARG A 113 3.17 7.47 4.23
N ARG A 114 3.68 6.68 3.26
CA ARG A 114 3.86 5.23 3.45
C ARG A 114 4.86 4.94 4.57
N LEU A 115 6.00 5.62 4.59
CA LEU A 115 7.00 5.48 5.65
C LEU A 115 6.44 5.86 7.01
N GLU A 116 5.75 6.99 7.10
CA GLU A 116 5.08 7.45 8.31
C GLU A 116 4.06 6.44 8.83
N THR A 117 3.18 5.96 7.96
CA THR A 117 2.16 4.97 8.32
C THR A 117 2.80 3.66 8.76
N TRP A 118 3.84 3.19 8.06
CA TRP A 118 4.55 1.97 8.42
C TRP A 118 5.28 2.10 9.78
N ILE A 119 5.90 3.24 10.06
CA ILE A 119 6.54 3.50 11.34
C ILE A 119 5.49 3.55 12.46
N ALA A 120 4.37 4.24 12.24
CA ALA A 120 3.23 4.27 13.16
C ALA A 120 2.69 2.85 13.45
N GLN A 121 2.68 1.98 12.44
CA GLN A 121 2.31 0.55 12.56
C GLN A 121 3.43 -0.33 13.15
N GLY A 122 4.46 0.26 13.77
CA GLY A 122 5.50 -0.45 14.51
C GLY A 122 6.71 -0.88 13.67
N ALA A 123 6.88 -0.34 12.46
CA ALA A 123 8.01 -0.60 11.57
C ALA A 123 8.34 -2.10 11.47
N ARG A 124 7.31 -2.91 11.21
CA ARG A 124 7.44 -4.37 11.15
C ARG A 124 8.11 -4.77 9.82
N TYR A 125 9.17 -5.56 9.91
CA TYR A 125 9.82 -6.16 8.74
C TYR A 125 9.19 -7.52 8.48
N GLU A 126 9.12 -7.90 7.22
CA GLU A 126 8.60 -9.20 6.79
C GLU A 126 9.77 -10.12 6.38
N LYS A 127 9.58 -11.43 6.54
CA LYS A 127 10.53 -12.42 6.00
C LYS A 127 10.54 -12.33 4.48
N HIS A 128 11.69 -12.67 3.88
CA HIS A 128 11.78 -12.81 2.43
C HIS A 128 10.76 -13.85 1.94
N TRP A 129 10.12 -13.58 0.80
CA TRP A 129 8.98 -14.35 0.30
C TRP A 129 9.30 -15.85 0.11
N SER A 130 10.55 -16.18 -0.25
CA SER A 130 11.01 -17.56 -0.45
C SER A 130 11.08 -18.39 0.85
N PHE A 131 11.12 -17.74 2.02
CA PHE A 131 11.13 -18.39 3.33
C PHE A 131 9.75 -18.40 4.01
N VAL A 132 8.71 -17.97 3.30
CA VAL A 132 7.33 -18.00 3.78
C VAL A 132 6.57 -19.04 2.97
N PRO A 133 6.01 -20.09 3.60
CA PRO A 133 5.23 -21.08 2.89
C PRO A 133 4.08 -20.44 2.10
N PRO A 134 3.92 -20.75 0.80
CA PRO A 134 2.83 -20.20 0.01
C PRO A 134 1.49 -20.70 0.55
N ARG A 135 0.52 -19.79 0.67
CA ARG A 135 -0.85 -20.12 1.05
C ARG A 135 -1.74 -20.08 -0.18
N ARG A 136 -2.59 -21.09 -0.35
CA ARG A 136 -3.55 -21.13 -1.47
C ARG A 136 -4.57 -19.99 -1.29
N ALA A 137 -4.53 -19.01 -2.18
CA ALA A 137 -5.50 -17.93 -2.22
C ALA A 137 -6.82 -18.41 -2.85
N ARG A 138 -7.96 -17.92 -2.34
CA ARG A 138 -9.25 -18.11 -3.00
C ARG A 138 -9.32 -17.19 -4.22
N PRO A 139 -9.53 -17.70 -5.45
CA PRO A 139 -9.68 -16.86 -6.62
C PRO A 139 -10.85 -15.88 -6.47
N PRO A 140 -10.74 -14.64 -6.97
CA PRO A 140 -11.86 -13.71 -6.99
C PRO A 140 -13.06 -14.30 -7.74
N ALA A 141 -14.26 -13.85 -7.35
CA ALA A 141 -15.41 -14.01 -8.22
C ALA A 141 -15.18 -13.09 -9.43
N ALA A 142 -15.11 -13.68 -10.62
CA ALA A 142 -15.04 -12.93 -11.87
C ALA A 142 -16.31 -13.25 -12.65
N HIS A 143 -17.05 -12.22 -13.04
CA HIS A 143 -18.16 -12.36 -13.98
C HIS A 143 -17.55 -12.33 -15.38
N SER A 144 -17.51 -13.46 -16.08
CA SER A 144 -16.89 -13.55 -17.41
C SER A 144 -17.86 -14.12 -18.42
N ASN A 145 -17.89 -13.51 -19.61
CA ASN A 145 -18.60 -14.04 -20.79
C ASN A 145 -17.70 -15.01 -21.61
N ARG A 146 -16.41 -15.14 -21.26
CA ARG A 146 -15.44 -16.05 -21.90
C ARG A 146 -15.00 -17.18 -20.98
N HIS A 147 -14.52 -18.26 -21.59
CA HIS A 147 -13.97 -19.43 -20.91
C HIS A 147 -12.72 -19.05 -20.10
N VAL A 148 -12.87 -18.96 -18.78
CA VAL A 148 -11.76 -18.95 -17.82
C VAL A 148 -11.10 -20.33 -17.87
N ARG A 149 -9.86 -20.41 -18.34
CA ARG A 149 -9.10 -21.67 -18.49
C ARG A 149 -8.44 -22.10 -17.20
N SER A 150 -8.05 -21.13 -16.37
CA SER A 150 -7.35 -21.39 -15.12
C SER A 150 -7.83 -20.49 -13.97
N PRO A 151 -7.63 -20.89 -12.70
CA PRO A 151 -7.87 -20.01 -11.56
C PRO A 151 -7.10 -18.68 -11.60
N ILE A 152 -5.99 -18.62 -12.34
CA ILE A 152 -5.15 -17.41 -12.49
C ILE A 152 -5.90 -16.33 -13.28
N ASP A 153 -6.64 -16.71 -14.31
CA ASP A 153 -7.39 -15.78 -15.18
C ASP A 153 -8.38 -14.94 -14.37
N ARG A 154 -8.92 -15.50 -13.27
CA ARG A 154 -9.83 -14.78 -12.37
C ARG A 154 -9.15 -13.62 -11.65
N PHE A 155 -7.87 -13.77 -11.29
CA PHE A 155 -7.09 -12.68 -10.70
C PHE A 155 -6.77 -11.59 -11.74
N VAL A 156 -6.49 -11.99 -12.98
CA VAL A 156 -6.24 -11.06 -14.09
C VAL A 156 -7.50 -10.27 -14.41
N LEU A 157 -8.64 -10.96 -14.58
CA LEU A 157 -9.94 -10.33 -14.84
C LEU A 157 -10.35 -9.37 -13.72
N ALA A 158 -10.18 -9.75 -12.45
CA ALA A 158 -10.46 -8.87 -11.32
C ALA A 158 -9.69 -7.53 -11.38
N ARG A 159 -8.55 -7.49 -12.06
CA ARG A 159 -7.74 -6.29 -12.26
C ARG A 159 -8.11 -5.51 -13.54
N LEU A 160 -8.55 -6.21 -14.59
CA LEU A 160 -8.90 -5.62 -15.89
C LEU A 160 -10.31 -5.02 -15.90
N GLN A 161 -11.29 -5.70 -15.31
CA GLN A 161 -12.70 -5.32 -15.39
C GLN A 161 -13.00 -3.90 -14.84
N PRO A 162 -12.42 -3.45 -13.71
CA PRO A 162 -12.62 -2.07 -13.24
C PRO A 162 -12.07 -1.00 -14.19
N ARG A 163 -11.31 -1.39 -15.22
CA ARG A 163 -10.77 -0.51 -16.27
C ARG A 163 -11.51 -0.69 -17.59
N ASN A 164 -12.63 -1.43 -17.61
CA ASN A 164 -13.35 -1.80 -18.82
C ASN A 164 -12.45 -2.54 -19.84
N LEU A 165 -11.53 -3.36 -19.34
CA LEU A 165 -10.67 -4.22 -20.14
C LEU A 165 -11.07 -5.69 -19.95
N ASP A 166 -10.83 -6.51 -20.98
CA ASP A 166 -11.02 -7.96 -20.97
C ASP A 166 -9.72 -8.68 -21.36
N LEU A 167 -9.69 -10.01 -21.22
CA LEU A 167 -8.59 -10.83 -21.71
C LEU A 167 -8.45 -10.67 -23.23
N SER A 168 -7.20 -10.54 -23.68
CA SER A 168 -6.88 -10.57 -25.11
C SER A 168 -7.38 -11.88 -25.75
N PRO A 169 -7.80 -11.85 -27.03
CA PRO A 169 -8.09 -13.07 -27.75
C PRO A 169 -6.85 -13.98 -27.80
N GLU A 170 -7.09 -15.27 -27.93
CA GLU A 170 -6.00 -16.23 -28.17
C GLU A 170 -5.30 -15.89 -29.49
N ALA A 171 -3.97 -15.95 -29.48
CA ALA A 171 -3.18 -15.75 -30.68
C ALA A 171 -3.35 -16.94 -31.63
N ASP A 172 -3.15 -16.70 -32.94
CA ASP A 172 -3.22 -17.78 -33.92
C ASP A 172 -2.14 -18.85 -33.67
N PRO A 173 -2.35 -20.09 -34.16
CA PRO A 173 -1.42 -21.20 -33.91
C PRO A 173 0.02 -20.92 -34.35
N HIS A 174 0.22 -20.20 -35.46
CA HIS A 174 1.56 -19.88 -35.96
C HIS A 174 2.28 -18.91 -35.02
N THR A 175 1.57 -17.89 -34.51
CA THR A 175 2.10 -17.00 -33.47
C THR A 175 2.45 -17.73 -32.18
N LEU A 176 1.61 -18.67 -31.75
CA LEU A 176 1.87 -19.48 -30.55
C LEU A 176 3.11 -20.37 -30.72
N VAL A 177 3.23 -21.08 -31.84
CA VAL A 177 4.40 -21.92 -32.15
C VAL A 177 5.66 -21.07 -32.21
N ARG A 178 5.62 -19.91 -32.86
CA ARG A 178 6.77 -19.00 -32.90
C ARG A 178 7.20 -18.57 -31.49
N ARG A 179 6.27 -18.15 -30.63
CA ARG A 179 6.58 -17.73 -29.25
C ARG A 179 7.20 -18.87 -28.44
N LEU A 180 6.59 -20.06 -28.49
CA LEU A 180 7.12 -21.24 -27.81
C LEU A 180 8.53 -21.60 -28.31
N SER A 181 8.75 -21.59 -29.62
CA SER A 181 10.08 -21.87 -30.19
C SER A 181 11.12 -20.87 -29.70
N LEU A 182 10.80 -19.57 -29.67
CA LEU A 182 11.71 -18.53 -29.18
C LEU A 182 11.99 -18.67 -27.66
N ASP A 183 10.97 -19.00 -26.86
CA ASP A 183 11.13 -19.25 -25.42
C ASP A 183 12.06 -20.45 -25.16
N LEU A 184 11.86 -21.55 -25.89
CA LEU A 184 12.64 -22.78 -25.71
C LEU A 184 14.12 -22.64 -26.12
N VAL A 185 14.43 -21.74 -27.05
CA VAL A 185 15.81 -21.46 -27.49
C VAL A 185 16.43 -20.23 -26.81
N GLY A 186 15.69 -19.56 -25.92
CA GLY A 186 16.18 -18.39 -25.17
C GLY A 186 16.39 -17.12 -26.00
N LEU A 187 15.60 -16.93 -27.06
CA LEU A 187 15.63 -15.75 -27.93
C LEU A 187 14.49 -14.74 -27.62
N LEU A 188 13.82 -14.91 -26.48
CA LEU A 188 12.81 -14.00 -25.94
C LEU A 188 13.38 -13.15 -24.80
#